data_AF-A0A4Q2J0D8-F1
#
_entry.id   AF-A0A4Q2J0D8-F1
#
_cell.length_a   1.000
_cell.length_b   1.000
_cell.length_c   1.000
_cell.angle_alpha   90.00
_cell.angle_beta   90.00
_cell.angle_gamma   90.00
#
_symmetry.space_group_name_H-M   'P 1'
#
loop_
_entity.id
_entity.type
_entity.pdbx_description
1 polymer ?
#
loop_
_entity_poly.entity_id
_entity_poly.type
_entity_poly.pdbx_seq_one_letter_code
_entity_poly.pdbx_strand_id
1 'polypeptide(L)'
;MSAVFSRFALQAAVSVAGVVAHEAGAEIEVRKPGAGEMRGLSVNPLIQGDYTSLETLAGRITKPALTKPQFAAMDPADLTQFHLEVLDFLLPSSAKQAVSPTE
;
A
#
# COMPACT_ATOMS: atom_id res chain seq x y z
N MET A 1 -9.90 15.59 4.67
CA MET A 1 -8.46 15.92 4.57
C MET A 1 -7.72 14.58 4.69
N SER A 2 -7.03 14.08 3.66
CA SER A 2 -6.29 12.81 3.82
C SER A 2 -5.24 12.99 4.90
N ALA A 3 -5.15 12.03 5.81
CA ALA A 3 -4.05 11.93 6.74
C ALA A 3 -2.72 11.84 5.97
N VAL A 4 -1.63 12.28 6.58
CA VAL A 4 -0.28 12.18 5.98
C VAL A 4 0.24 10.73 6.03
N PHE A 5 -0.32 9.93 6.93
CA PHE A 5 -0.02 8.52 7.15
C PHE A 5 -1.31 7.73 7.35
N SER A 6 -1.29 6.46 6.95
CA SER A 6 -2.28 5.45 7.30
C SER A 6 -1.58 4.18 7.78
N ARG A 7 -2.35 3.25 8.34
CA ARG A 7 -1.85 1.97 8.86
C ARG A 7 -2.85 0.87 8.57
N PHE A 8 -2.34 -0.31 8.25
CA PHE A 8 -3.13 -1.53 8.21
C PHE A 8 -2.39 -2.65 8.94
N ALA A 9 -3.14 -3.59 9.50
CA ALA A 9 -2.58 -4.76 10.15
C ALA A 9 -2.56 -5.91 9.16
N LEU A 10 -1.42 -6.61 9.06
CA LEU A 10 -1.30 -7.78 8.21
C LEU A 10 -2.26 -8.88 8.66
N GLN A 11 -2.98 -9.49 7.73
CA GLN A 11 -3.87 -10.62 7.96
C GLN A 11 -3.08 -11.92 8.04
N ALA A 12 -1.98 -12.04 7.30
CA ALA A 12 -1.09 -13.19 7.35
C ALA A 12 0.36 -12.79 7.66
N ALA A 13 1.12 -13.74 8.19
CA ALA A 13 2.55 -13.55 8.37
C ALA A 13 3.28 -13.50 7.02
N VAL A 14 4.19 -12.55 6.85
CA VAL A 14 5.04 -12.43 5.66
C VAL A 14 6.33 -13.17 5.93
N SER A 15 6.57 -14.25 5.19
CA SER A 15 7.75 -15.11 5.35
C SER A 15 8.57 -15.20 4.06
N VAL A 16 9.88 -15.01 4.17
CA VAL A 16 10.81 -15.10 3.04
C VAL A 16 11.85 -16.17 3.34
N ALA A 17 11.98 -17.16 2.45
CA ALA A 17 12.94 -18.26 2.59
C ALA A 17 12.89 -18.99 3.95
N GLY A 18 11.67 -19.16 4.50
CA GLY A 18 11.45 -19.82 5.79
C GLY A 18 11.68 -18.94 7.02
N VAL A 19 12.01 -17.66 6.83
CA VAL A 19 12.15 -16.68 7.92
C VAL A 19 10.95 -15.75 7.94
N VAL A 20 10.26 -15.67 9.09
CA VAL A 20 9.16 -14.72 9.28
C VAL A 20 9.74 -13.31 9.40
N ALA A 21 9.39 -12.46 8.44
CA ALA A 21 9.78 -11.05 8.43
C ALA A 21 8.78 -10.18 9.22
N HIS A 22 7.48 -10.50 9.10
CA HIS A 22 6.39 -9.84 9.81
C HIS A 22 5.37 -10.88 10.25
N GLU A 23 4.95 -10.81 11.51
CA GLU A 23 3.89 -11.68 12.04
C GLU A 23 2.50 -11.23 11.56
N ALA A 24 1.53 -12.14 11.59
CA ALA A 24 0.13 -11.76 11.44
C ALA A 24 -0.26 -10.76 12.55
N GLY A 25 -1.00 -9.72 12.18
CA GLY A 25 -1.36 -8.60 13.05
C GLY A 25 -0.29 -7.51 13.16
N ALA A 26 0.89 -7.67 12.55
CA ALA A 26 1.87 -6.60 12.52
C ALA A 26 1.35 -5.38 11.73
N GLU A 27 1.52 -4.19 12.29
CA GLU A 27 1.10 -2.94 11.62
C GLU A 27 2.15 -2.48 10.61
N ILE A 28 1.70 -2.20 9.40
CA ILE A 28 2.48 -1.52 8.36
C ILE A 28 1.99 -0.09 8.26
N GLU A 29 2.87 0.87 8.51
CA GLU A 29 2.60 2.29 8.27
C GLU A 29 2.83 2.62 6.79
N VAL A 30 1.89 3.34 6.18
CA VAL A 30 1.96 3.81 4.80
C VAL A 30 1.91 5.33 4.80
N ARG A 31 2.90 5.99 4.22
CA ARG A 31 2.90 7.44 4.05
C ARG A 31 2.31 7.85 2.71
N LYS A 32 1.61 8.98 2.68
CA LYS A 32 1.22 9.63 1.42
C LYS A 32 2.46 9.87 0.53
N PRO A 33 2.51 9.35 -0.71
CA PRO A 33 3.65 9.54 -1.60
C PRO A 33 3.83 10.99 -2.01
N GLY A 34 5.08 11.46 -1.99
CA GLY A 34 5.50 12.73 -2.58
C GLY A 34 5.88 12.59 -4.06
N ALA A 35 6.03 13.71 -4.76
CA ALA A 35 6.34 13.71 -6.20
C ALA A 35 7.63 12.93 -6.56
N GLY A 36 8.68 13.04 -5.74
CA GLY A 36 9.95 12.35 -5.98
C GLY A 36 9.85 10.82 -5.87
N GLU A 37 8.88 10.32 -5.11
CA GLU A 37 8.64 8.88 -4.87
C GLU A 37 7.79 8.25 -5.97
N MET A 38 7.17 9.08 -6.82
CA MET A 38 6.47 8.66 -8.02
C MET A 38 7.41 8.53 -9.22
N ARG A 39 8.71 8.81 -9.09
CA ARG A 39 9.67 8.73 -10.19
C ARG A 39 9.65 7.32 -10.82
N GLY A 40 9.44 7.27 -12.12
CA GLY A 40 9.37 6.04 -12.90
C GLY A 40 8.06 5.25 -12.73
N LEU A 41 7.07 5.81 -12.03
CA LEU A 41 5.74 5.23 -11.87
C LEU A 41 4.70 6.07 -12.60
N SER A 42 3.72 5.41 -13.19
CA SER A 42 2.52 6.03 -13.75
C SER A 42 1.38 5.92 -12.75
N VAL A 43 0.53 6.95 -12.68
CA VAL A 43 -0.60 6.99 -11.74
C VAL A 43 -1.67 5.94 -12.10
N ASN A 44 -1.99 5.77 -13.38
CA ASN A 44 -3.05 4.85 -13.79
C ASN A 44 -2.79 3.39 -13.38
N PRO A 45 -1.59 2.81 -13.58
CA PRO A 45 -1.27 1.47 -13.06
C PRO A 45 -1.46 1.35 -11.54
N LEU A 46 -1.06 2.36 -10.76
CA LEU A 46 -1.28 2.35 -9.31
C LEU A 46 -2.77 2.35 -8.94
N ILE A 47 -3.59 3.11 -9.68
CA ILE A 47 -5.05 3.14 -9.50
C ILE A 47 -5.69 1.79 -9.86
N GLN A 48 -5.15 1.09 -10.85
CA GLN A 48 -5.65 -0.21 -11.29
C GLN A 48 -5.10 -1.39 -10.47
N GLY A 49 -4.26 -1.11 -9.47
CA GLY A 49 -3.67 -2.14 -8.62
C GLY A 49 -2.57 -2.95 -9.30
N ASP A 50 -1.86 -2.36 -10.27
CA ASP A 50 -0.73 -3.02 -10.93
C ASP A 50 0.34 -3.44 -9.91
N TYR A 51 0.60 -4.74 -9.85
CA TYR A 51 1.50 -5.34 -8.87
C TYR A 51 2.89 -4.69 -8.88
N THR A 52 3.49 -4.52 -10.07
CA THR A 52 4.88 -4.04 -10.19
C THR A 52 5.00 -2.59 -9.72
N SER A 53 3.99 -1.78 -10.02
CA SER A 53 3.91 -0.39 -9.59
C SER A 53 3.74 -0.29 -8.07
N LEU A 54 2.86 -1.13 -7.50
CA LEU A 54 2.63 -1.19 -6.05
C LEU A 54 3.87 -1.70 -5.31
N GLU A 55 4.52 -2.77 -5.77
CA GLU A 55 5.76 -3.31 -5.18
C GLU A 55 6.85 -2.24 -5.13
N THR A 56 7.02 -1.52 -6.24
CA THR A 56 8.02 -0.45 -6.36
C THR A 56 7.72 0.70 -5.40
N LEU A 57 6.44 1.05 -5.23
CA LEU A 57 6.02 2.12 -4.33
C LEU A 57 6.11 1.69 -2.86
N ALA A 58 5.75 0.45 -2.53
CA ALA A 58 5.75 -0.09 -1.18
C ALA A 58 7.11 0.11 -0.50
N GLY A 59 8.20 -0.24 -1.18
CA GLY A 59 9.56 -0.05 -0.65
C GLY A 59 9.98 1.42 -0.44
N ARG A 60 9.18 2.39 -0.92
CA ARG A 60 9.43 3.84 -0.76
C ARG A 60 8.62 4.45 0.39
N ILE A 61 7.38 3.99 0.58
CA ILE A 61 6.41 4.68 1.45
C ILE A 61 5.99 3.90 2.69
N THR A 62 6.52 2.69 2.90
CA THR A 62 6.13 1.85 4.04
C THR A 62 7.14 1.91 5.19
N LYS A 63 6.63 1.70 6.42
CA LYS A 63 7.42 1.52 7.63
C LYS A 63 6.85 0.33 8.45
N PRO A 64 7.65 -0.72 8.70
CA PRO A 64 8.97 -1.00 8.12
C PRO A 64 8.91 -1.06 6.57
N ALA A 65 10.02 -0.74 5.91
CA ALA A 65 10.06 -0.73 4.45
C ALA A 65 9.90 -2.16 3.90
N LEU A 66 8.84 -2.39 3.15
CA LEU A 66 8.58 -3.66 2.48
C LEU A 66 9.55 -3.84 1.31
N THR A 67 10.41 -4.85 1.42
CA THR A 67 11.29 -5.26 0.34
C THR A 67 10.52 -6.05 -0.73
N LYS A 68 11.06 -6.13 -1.95
CA LYS A 68 10.47 -6.93 -3.03
C LYS A 68 10.12 -8.37 -2.64
N PRO A 69 11.03 -9.17 -2.05
CA PRO A 69 10.69 -10.55 -1.68
C PRO A 69 9.65 -10.63 -0.56
N GLN A 70 9.58 -9.63 0.33
CA GLN A 70 8.50 -9.56 1.33
C GLN A 70 7.16 -9.24 0.66
N PHE A 71 7.13 -8.26 -0.24
CA PHE A 71 5.92 -7.87 -0.97
C PHE A 71 5.38 -9.02 -1.83
N ALA A 72 6.27 -9.77 -2.50
CA ALA A 72 5.93 -10.96 -3.27
C ALA A 72 5.40 -12.12 -2.41
N ALA A 73 5.71 -12.13 -1.12
CA ALA A 73 5.27 -13.13 -0.16
C ALA A 73 4.04 -12.70 0.66
N MET A 74 3.46 -11.52 0.39
CA MET A 74 2.26 -11.05 1.06
C MET A 74 1.02 -11.84 0.63
N ASP A 75 0.07 -11.98 1.55
CA ASP A 75 -1.24 -12.52 1.23
C ASP A 75 -2.01 -11.58 0.26
N PRO A 76 -2.80 -12.11 -0.69
CA PRO A 76 -3.57 -11.29 -1.63
C PRO A 76 -4.50 -10.27 -0.96
N ALA A 77 -5.04 -10.58 0.22
CA ALA A 77 -5.92 -9.65 0.93
C ALA A 77 -5.11 -8.52 1.59
N ASP A 78 -3.89 -8.77 2.05
CA ASP A 78 -2.94 -7.74 2.50
C ASP A 78 -2.45 -6.86 1.34
N LEU A 79 -2.21 -7.44 0.16
CA LEU A 79 -1.91 -6.67 -1.05
C LEU A 79 -3.06 -5.74 -1.43
N THR A 80 -4.29 -6.22 -1.31
CA THR A 80 -5.50 -5.44 -1.58
C THR A 80 -5.64 -4.29 -0.57
N GLN A 81 -5.41 -4.55 0.72
CA GLN A 81 -5.39 -3.50 1.75
C GLN A 81 -4.37 -2.41 1.42
N PHE A 82 -3.13 -2.79 1.11
CA PHE A 82 -2.10 -1.83 0.71
C PHE A 82 -2.52 -1.01 -0.52
N HIS A 83 -3.11 -1.65 -1.52
CA HIS A 83 -3.62 -0.96 -2.71
C HIS A 83 -4.71 0.07 -2.36
N LEU A 84 -5.63 -0.25 -1.45
CA LEU A 84 -6.68 0.67 -1.00
C LEU A 84 -6.09 1.91 -0.30
N GLU A 85 -5.06 1.73 0.52
CA GLU A 85 -4.35 2.85 1.14
C GLU A 85 -3.69 3.76 0.10
N VAL A 86 -3.03 3.18 -0.90
CA VAL A 86 -2.44 3.92 -2.01
C VAL A 86 -3.51 4.67 -2.81
N LEU A 87 -4.64 4.01 -3.11
CA LEU A 87 -5.78 4.61 -3.79
C LEU A 87 -6.32 5.81 -3.02
N ASP A 88 -6.53 5.69 -1.71
CA ASP A 88 -6.97 6.81 -0.90
C ASP A 88 -6.02 7.99 -1.04
N PHE A 89 -4.70 7.79 -0.97
CA PHE A 89 -3.76 8.91 -1.14
C PHE A 89 -3.79 9.59 -2.51
N LEU A 90 -4.07 8.83 -3.57
CA LEU A 90 -4.05 9.32 -4.95
C LEU A 90 -5.35 10.00 -5.36
N LEU A 91 -6.50 9.58 -4.81
CA LEU A 91 -7.79 10.12 -5.24
C LEU A 91 -7.99 11.58 -4.78
N PRO A 92 -8.43 12.48 -5.68
CA PRO A 92 -8.81 13.84 -5.30
C PRO A 92 -10.05 13.83 -4.40
N SER A 93 -10.21 14.86 -3.57
CA SER A 93 -11.33 14.95 -2.61
C SER A 93 -12.71 14.72 -3.25
N SER A 94 -12.93 15.20 -4.47
CA SER A 94 -14.18 15.01 -5.21
C SER A 94 -14.46 13.56 -5.58
N ALA A 95 -13.44 12.79 -5.95
CA ALA A 95 -13.59 11.39 -6.29
C ALA A 95 -13.92 10.53 -5.06
N LYS A 96 -13.38 10.88 -3.89
CA LYS A 96 -13.66 10.17 -2.62
C LYS A 96 -15.09 10.36 -2.14
N GLN A 97 -15.65 11.56 -2.34
CA GLN A 97 -17.03 11.87 -1.95
C GLN A 97 -18.05 11.05 -2.75
N ALA A 98 -17.76 10.75 -4.01
CA ALA A 98 -18.63 9.91 -4.84
C ALA A 98 -18.68 8.43 -4.41
N VAL A 99 -17.69 7.97 -3.63
CA VAL A 99 -17.55 6.57 -3.18
C VAL A 99 -18.06 6.38 -1.74
N SER A 100 -18.34 7.46 -1.01
CA SER A 100 -18.96 7.39 0.31
C SER A 100 -20.49 7.26 0.15
N PRO A 101 -21.14 6.19 0.63
CA PRO A 101 -22.59 6.16 0.70
C PRO A 101 -23.05 7.37 1.50
N THR A 102 -23.89 8.21 0.88
CA THR A 102 -24.59 9.24 1.64
C THR A 102 -25.75 8.55 2.33
N GLU A 103 -25.53 8.09 3.56
CA GLU A 103 -26.58 7.73 4.53
C GLU A 103 -26.23 8.27 5.91
#